data_AF-A0A318S3G0-F1
#
_entry.id   AF-A0A318S3G0-F1
#
_cell.length_a   1.000
_cell.length_b   1.000
_cell.length_c   1.000
_cell.angle_alpha   90.00
_cell.angle_beta   90.00
_cell.angle_gamma   90.00
#
_symmetry.space_group_name_H-M   'P 1'
#
loop_
_entity.id
_entity.type
_entity.pdbx_description
1 polymer ?
#
loop_
_entity_poly.entity_id
_entity_poly.type
_entity_poly.pdbx_seq_one_letter_code
_entity_poly.pdbx_strand_id
1 'polypeptide(L)' 'MVEILVLDRLWHLVEPRVPVVSHPKGGGQFACARATPAGIMDVLKEGVRWNALPKGDGFPSGVTC' A
#
# COMPACT_ATOMS: atom_id res chain seq x y z
N MET A 1 -6.85 5.26 -7.13
CA MET A 1 -6.20 4.11 -7.79
C MET A 1 -6.06 2.90 -6.87
N VAL A 2 -5.67 3.08 -5.61
CA VAL A 2 -5.63 2.02 -4.57
C VAL A 2 -6.90 1.15 -4.49
N GLU A 3 -8.09 1.75 -4.47
CA GLU A 3 -9.37 1.02 -4.39
C GLU A 3 -9.69 0.17 -5.63
N ILE A 4 -9.13 0.52 -6.78
CA ILE A 4 -9.30 -0.20 -8.05
C ILE A 4 -8.41 -1.45 -8.07
N LEU A 5 -7.18 -1.32 -7.56
CA LEU A 5 -6.20 -2.41 -7.59
C LEU A 5 -6.46 -3.50 -6.55
N VAL A 6 -6.92 -3.09 -5.37
CA VAL A 6 -7.33 -4.01 -4.31
C VAL A 6 -8.83 -3.86 -4.20
N LEU A 7 -9.63 -4.83 -4.65
CA LEU A 7 -11.09 -4.77 -4.55
C LEU A 7 -11.56 -4.83 -3.08
N ASP A 8 -12.68 -4.18 -2.74
CA ASP A 8 -13.20 -4.15 -1.36
C ASP A 8 -13.41 -5.55 -0.79
N ARG A 9 -13.95 -6.47 -1.60
CA ARG A 9 -14.16 -7.86 -1.18
C ARG A 9 -12.86 -8.57 -0.77
N LEU A 10 -11.74 -8.23 -1.40
CA LEU A 10 -10.43 -8.78 -1.06
C LEU A 10 -9.87 -8.05 0.17
N TRP A 11 -10.04 -6.73 0.21
CA TRP A 11 -9.64 -5.92 1.35
C TRP A 11 -10.29 -6.40 2.65
N HIS A 12 -11.60 -6.66 2.65
CA HIS A 12 -12.31 -7.18 3.83
C HIS A 12 -11.79 -8.54 4.34
N LEU A 13 -11.14 -9.34 3.49
CA LEU A 13 -10.51 -10.59 3.92
C LEU A 13 -9.12 -10.36 4.52
N VAL A 14 -8.39 -9.36 4.03
CA VAL A 14 -7.01 -9.08 4.41
C VAL A 14 -6.94 -8.17 5.63
N GLU A 15 -7.72 -7.09 5.64
CA GLU A 15 -7.70 -6.03 6.66
C GLU A 15 -7.75 -6.56 8.10
N PRO A 16 -8.62 -7.51 8.48
CA PRO A 16 -8.67 -8.01 9.86
C PRO A 16 -7.41 -8.77 10.31
N ARG A 17 -6.55 -9.17 9.36
CA ARG A 17 -5.29 -9.87 9.61
C ARG A 17 -4.10 -8.92 9.64
N VAL A 18 -4.28 -7.66 9.26
CA VAL A 18 -3.22 -6.65 9.31
C VAL A 18 -3.02 -6.26 10.78
N PRO A 19 -1.80 -6.37 11.32
CA PRO A 19 -1.54 -6.01 12.70
C PRO A 19 -1.72 -4.51 12.90
N VAL A 20 -2.43 -4.13 13.97
CA VAL A 20 -2.52 -2.73 14.41
C VAL A 20 -1.29 -2.43 15.26
N VAL A 21 -0.41 -1.58 14.76
CA VAL A 21 0.83 -1.17 15.45
C VAL A 21 0.71 0.25 15.98
N SER A 22 1.34 0.51 17.13
CA SER A 22 1.43 1.88 17.67
C SER A 22 2.30 2.74 16.76
N HIS A 23 1.82 3.95 16.45
CA HIS A 23 2.62 4.91 15.67
C HIS A 23 3.95 5.22 16.37
N PRO A 24 5.08 5.19 15.65
CA PRO A 24 6.37 5.53 16.21
C PRO A 24 6.42 7.02 16.60
N LYS A 25 7.26 7.36 17.60
CA LYS A 25 7.47 8.75 18.06
C LYS A 25 8.24 9.64 17.07
N GLY A 26 8.52 9.15 15.87
CA GLY A 26 9.21 9.85 14.80
C GLY A 26 9.03 9.14 13.46
N GLY A 27 9.35 9.83 12.36
CA GLY A 27 9.10 9.35 10.99
C GLY A 27 7.88 10.01 10.35
N GLY A 28 7.63 9.66 9.08
CA GLY A 28 6.45 10.11 8.35
C GLY A 28 5.18 9.43 8.86
N GLN A 29 4.02 10.03 8.57
CA GLN A 29 2.74 9.37 8.80
C GLN A 29 2.65 8.09 7.98
N PHE A 30 2.00 7.06 8.54
CA PHE A 30 1.74 5.85 7.78
C PHE A 30 0.79 6.15 6.62
N ALA A 31 1.06 5.51 5.49
CA ALA A 31 0.10 5.47 4.40
C ALA A 31 -1.16 4.68 4.84
N CYS A 32 -2.23 4.84 4.07
CA CYS A 32 -3.41 3.98 4.22
C CYS A 32 -2.98 2.51 4.16
N ALA A 33 -3.52 1.67 5.05
CA ALA A 33 -3.17 0.25 5.12
C ALA A 33 -3.38 -0.51 3.79
N ARG A 34 -4.31 -0.04 2.95
CA ARG A 34 -4.60 -0.60 1.62
C ARG A 34 -3.61 -0.17 0.53
N ALA A 35 -2.82 0.88 0.78
CA ALA A 35 -1.90 1.44 -0.20
C ALA A 35 -0.74 0.49 -0.54
N THR A 36 -0.15 -0.18 0.46
CA THR A 36 0.96 -1.13 0.22
C THR A 36 0.51 -2.33 -0.62
N PRO A 37 -0.60 -3.03 -0.29
CA PRO A 37 -1.12 -4.09 -1.14
C PRO A 37 -1.45 -3.61 -2.55
N ALA A 38 -1.98 -2.38 -2.71
CA ALA A 38 -2.23 -1.84 -4.04
C ALA A 38 -0.95 -1.63 -4.84
N GLY A 39 0.11 -1.09 -4.23
CA GLY A 39 1.42 -0.97 -4.90
C GLY A 39 1.98 -2.33 -5.31
N ILE A 40 1.78 -3.37 -4.49
CA ILE A 40 2.24 -4.74 -4.81
C ILE A 40 1.49 -5.25 -6.03
N MET A 41 0.17 -5.04 -6.09
CA MET A 41 -0.64 -5.42 -7.25
C MET A 41 -0.21 -4.69 -8.52
N ASP A 42 0.17 -3.42 -8.42
CA ASP A 42 0.66 -2.63 -9.55
C ASP A 42 1.98 -3.17 -10.10
N VAL A 43 2.95 -3.42 -9.21
CA VAL A 43 4.23 -4.07 -9.58
C VAL A 43 4.01 -5.42 -10.26
N LEU A 44 3.08 -6.24 -9.74
CA LEU A 44 2.79 -7.56 -10.31
C LEU A 44 2.08 -7.50 -11.67
N LYS A 45 1.24 -6.48 -11.88
CA LYS A 45 0.49 -6.31 -13.14
C LYS A 45 1.35 -5.69 -14.24
N GLU A 46 2.07 -4.62 -13.91
CA GLU A 46 2.78 -3.78 -14.88
C GLU A 46 4.27 -4.14 -15.00
N GLY A 47 4.80 -4.95 -14.08
CA GLY A 47 6.22 -5.34 -14.07
C GLY A 47 7.17 -4.19 -13.72
N VAL A 48 6.66 -3.09 -13.16
CA VAL A 48 7.46 -1.93 -12.77
C VAL A 48 8.22 -2.20 -11.47
N ARG A 49 9.35 -1.51 -11.28
CA ARG A 49 10.07 -1.58 -10.01
C ARG A 49 9.30 -0.86 -8.91
N TRP A 50 9.40 -1.34 -7.67
CA TRP A 50 8.77 -0.72 -6.50
C TRP A 50 9.10 0.77 -6.34
N ASN A 51 10.35 1.16 -6.60
CA ASN A 51 10.79 2.56 -6.54
C ASN A 51 10.35 3.42 -7.74
N ALA A 52 9.80 2.80 -8.78
CA ALA A 52 9.29 3.44 -9.98
C ALA A 52 7.76 3.60 -9.95
N LEU A 53 7.10 3.22 -8.84
CA LEU A 53 5.67 3.42 -8.67
C LEU A 53 5.30 4.91 -8.78
N PRO A 54 4.18 5.25 -9.42
CA PRO A 54 3.74 6.63 -9.56
C PRO A 54 3.47 7.28 -8.20
N LYS A 55 4.16 8.38 -7.91
CA LYS A 55 4.05 9.09 -6.61
C LYS A 55 2.68 9.74 -6.37
N GLY A 56 1.90 9.96 -7.44
CA GLY A 56 0.58 10.61 -7.36
C GLY A 56 -0.58 9.67 -6.99
N ASP A 57 -0.36 8.35 -7.01
CA ASP A 57 -1.44 7.37 -6.91
C ASP A 57 -1.72 6.85 -5.50
N GLY A 58 -1.05 7.44 -4.50
CA GLY A 58 -1.25 7.16 -3.08
C GLY A 58 -0.47 5.94 -2.57
N PHE A 59 0.46 5.40 -3.36
CA PHE A 59 1.36 4.35 -2.92
C PHE A 59 2.37 4.85 -1.87
N PRO A 60 2.76 4.01 -0.90
CA PRO A 60 3.80 4.38 0.05
C PRO A 60 5.12 4.59 -0.68
N SER A 61 5.95 5.49 -0.13
CA SER A 61 7.23 5.81 -0.77
C SER A 61 8.09 4.56 -0.87
N GLY A 62 8.55 4.22 -2.08
CA GLY A 62 9.22 2.95 -2.40
C GLY A 62 10.56 2.67 -1.70
N VAL A 63 10.88 3.41 -0.62
CA VAL A 63 12.10 3.31 0.17
C VAL A 63 11.82 2.77 1.58
N THR A 64 10.63 3.03 2.12
CA THR A 64 10.20 2.55 3.45
C THR A 64 8.68 2.29 3.41
N CYS A 65 8.28 1.01 3.38
CA CYS A 65 6.92 0.60 3.69
C CYS A 65 6.67 0.69 5.19
#